data_AF-A0A932T0Y0-F1
#
_entry.id   AF-A0A932T0Y0-F1
#
_cell.length_a   1.000
_cell.length_b   1.000
_cell.length_c   1.000
_cell.angle_alpha   90.00
_cell.angle_beta   90.00
_cell.angle_gamma   90.00
#
_symmetry.space_group_name_H-M   'P 1'
#
loop_
_entity.id
_entity.type
_entity.pdbx_description
1 polymer ?
#
loop_
_entity_poly.entity_id
_entity_poly.type
_entity_poly.pdbx_seq_one_letter_code
_entity_poly.pdbx_strand_id
1 'polypeptide(L)'
;MPDNAAPLKSGLEALDYAAIAVYMLTTFGIALWFGRKQKTVDDYFVGGRRMPWFAVGLSILATLFSTISYLGSPGEMIKHGIGMSLGILAIPLSMAVVTLVWIPFFMQLRVTSAYEYLEHRFS
;
A
#
# COMPACT_ATOMS: atom_id res chain seq x y z
N MET A 1 14.44 -42.02 -3.73
CA MET A 1 13.48 -40.93 -3.43
C MET A 1 12.73 -40.70 -4.73
N PRO A 2 11.39 -40.79 -4.80
CA PRO A 2 10.69 -40.90 -6.08
C PRO A 2 10.78 -39.58 -6.87
N ASP A 3 11.29 -39.69 -8.11
CA ASP A 3 11.34 -38.64 -9.14
C ASP A 3 9.96 -38.43 -9.78
N ASN A 4 8.95 -38.05 -9.00
CA ASN A 4 7.60 -37.77 -9.49
C ASN A 4 7.23 -36.28 -9.43
N ALA A 5 8.19 -35.39 -9.65
CA ALA A 5 7.91 -33.98 -9.92
C ALA A 5 7.20 -33.90 -11.29
N ALA A 6 5.91 -33.53 -11.28
CA ALA A 6 5.19 -33.20 -12.49
C ALA A 6 6.00 -32.18 -13.31
N PRO A 7 6.09 -32.31 -14.65
CA PRO A 7 6.87 -31.38 -15.46
C PRO A 7 6.38 -29.96 -15.20
N LEU A 8 7.30 -29.09 -14.78
CA LEU A 8 7.02 -27.66 -14.60
C LEU A 8 6.53 -27.13 -15.94
N LYS A 9 5.27 -26.69 -15.98
CA LYS A 9 4.70 -26.09 -17.20
C LYS A 9 5.57 -24.90 -17.61
N SER A 10 6.07 -24.95 -18.83
CA SER A 10 6.95 -23.94 -19.42
C SER A 10 6.09 -22.79 -19.97
N GLY A 11 6.04 -21.67 -19.23
CA GLY A 11 5.41 -20.42 -19.67
C GLY A 11 4.05 -20.13 -19.03
N LEU A 12 3.57 -18.90 -19.22
CA LEU A 12 2.25 -18.46 -18.77
C LEU A 12 1.17 -19.11 -19.64
N GLU A 13 0.12 -19.61 -19.01
CA GLU A 13 -1.03 -20.16 -19.71
C GLU A 13 -1.98 -19.04 -20.16
N ALA A 14 -2.89 -19.36 -21.09
CA ALA A 14 -3.89 -18.41 -21.55
C ALA A 14 -4.73 -17.82 -20.40
N LEU A 15 -4.98 -18.61 -19.35
CA LEU A 15 -5.68 -18.15 -18.14
C LEU A 15 -4.87 -17.13 -17.33
N ASP A 16 -3.54 -17.25 -17.29
CA ASP A 16 -2.67 -16.30 -16.58
C ASP A 16 -2.69 -14.95 -17.29
N TYR A 17 -2.56 -14.96 -18.63
CA TYR A 17 -2.69 -13.74 -19.43
C TYR A 17 -4.07 -13.10 -19.30
N ALA A 18 -5.14 -13.90 -19.27
CA ALA A 18 -6.48 -13.40 -19.04
C ALA A 18 -6.62 -12.74 -17.66
N ALA A 19 -6.07 -13.35 -16.61
CA ALA A 19 -6.07 -12.78 -15.26
C ALA A 19 -5.32 -11.44 -15.19
N ILE A 20 -4.15 -11.35 -15.82
CA ILE A 20 -3.37 -10.10 -15.92
C ILE A 20 -4.17 -9.03 -16.65
N ALA A 21 -4.77 -9.36 -17.80
CA ALA A 21 -5.56 -8.42 -18.58
C ALA A 21 -6.77 -7.90 -17.78
N VAL A 22 -7.50 -8.78 -17.10
CA VAL A 22 -8.64 -8.39 -16.24
C VAL A 22 -8.17 -7.47 -15.11
N TYR A 23 -7.05 -7.78 -14.45
CA TYR A 23 -6.49 -6.92 -13.41
C TYR A 23 -6.11 -5.53 -13.92
N MET A 24 -5.43 -5.45 -15.07
CA MET A 24 -5.05 -4.16 -15.67
C MET A 24 -6.28 -3.34 -16.10
N LEU A 25 -7.25 -3.98 -16.74
CA LEU A 25 -8.47 -3.31 -17.20
C LEU A 25 -9.32 -2.81 -16.02
N THR A 26 -9.44 -3.60 -14.95
CA THR A 26 -10.19 -3.18 -13.76
C THR A 26 -9.51 -2.02 -13.05
N THR A 27 -8.20 -2.12 -12.78
CA THR A 27 -7.45 -1.03 -12.10
C THR A 27 -7.46 0.27 -12.91
N PHE A 28 -7.21 0.19 -14.22
CA PHE A 28 -7.25 1.36 -15.10
C PHE A 28 -8.67 1.92 -15.25
N GLY A 29 -9.67 1.05 -15.37
CA GLY A 29 -11.08 1.45 -15.43
C GLY A 29 -11.54 2.20 -14.17
N ILE A 30 -11.14 1.71 -12.99
CA ILE A 30 -11.39 2.39 -11.71
C ILE A 30 -10.71 3.76 -11.70
N ALA A 31 -9.44 3.84 -12.10
CA ALA A 31 -8.69 5.09 -12.14
C ALA A 31 -9.35 6.13 -13.07
N LEU A 32 -9.76 5.73 -14.27
CA LEU A 32 -10.48 6.60 -15.20
C LEU A 32 -11.82 7.06 -14.65
N TRP A 33 -12.58 6.15 -14.02
CA TRP A 33 -13.89 6.49 -13.46
C TRP A 33 -13.80 7.49 -12.30
N PHE A 34 -12.87 7.29 -11.37
CA PHE A 34 -12.66 8.22 -10.27
C PHE A 34 -11.95 9.51 -10.69
N GLY A 35 -11.07 9.45 -11.70
CA GLY A 35 -10.41 10.64 -12.25
C GLY A 35 -11.40 11.68 -12.77
N ARG A 36 -12.53 11.25 -13.35
CA ARG A 36 -13.59 12.16 -13.83
C ARG A 36 -14.38 12.86 -12.74
N LYS A 37 -14.24 12.43 -11.48
CA LYS A 37 -14.99 12.98 -10.33
C LYS A 37 -14.23 14.08 -9.59
N GLN A 38 -12.93 14.26 -9.85
CA GLN A 38 -12.10 15.25 -9.17
C GLN A 38 -12.28 16.62 -9.84
N LYS A 39 -12.84 17.60 -9.12
CA LYS A 39 -13.13 18.94 -9.67
C LYS A 39 -12.25 20.03 -9.08
N THR A 40 -11.80 19.83 -7.84
CA THR A 40 -10.97 20.79 -7.11
C THR A 40 -9.67 20.16 -6.63
N VAL A 41 -8.71 21.01 -6.26
CA VAL A 41 -7.45 20.59 -5.62
C VAL A 41 -7.72 19.83 -4.32
N ASP A 42 -8.73 20.24 -3.55
CA ASP A 42 -9.12 19.56 -2.31
C ASP A 42 -9.69 18.16 -2.56
N ASP A 43 -10.48 17.99 -3.62
CA ASP A 43 -10.97 16.67 -4.04
C ASP A 43 -9.80 15.75 -4.40
N TYR A 44 -8.81 16.27 -5.12
CA TYR A 44 -7.67 15.50 -5.60
C TYR A 44 -6.69 15.09 -4.49
N PHE A 45 -6.29 16.01 -3.60
CA PHE A 45 -5.25 15.75 -2.60
C PHE A 45 -5.77 15.14 -1.30
N VAL A 46 -6.98 15.54 -0.86
CA VAL A 46 -7.52 15.12 0.45
C VAL A 46 -8.87 14.42 0.34
N GLY A 47 -9.31 14.07 -0.87
CA GLY A 47 -10.56 13.35 -1.10
C GLY A 47 -11.79 14.15 -0.67
N GLY A 48 -11.70 15.48 -0.70
CA GLY A 48 -12.73 16.40 -0.18
C GLY A 48 -13.01 16.23 1.32
N ARG A 49 -12.10 15.57 2.06
CA ARG A 49 -12.21 15.23 3.49
C ARG A 49 -13.49 14.46 3.87
N ARG A 50 -14.07 13.71 2.92
CA ARG A 50 -15.32 12.93 3.08
C ARG A 50 -15.13 11.42 3.04
N MET A 51 -13.90 10.96 2.83
CA MET A 51 -13.61 9.53 2.74
C MET A 51 -13.81 8.85 4.10
N PRO A 52 -14.49 7.69 4.16
CA PRO A 52 -14.64 6.97 5.40
C PRO A 52 -13.28 6.41 5.86
N TRP A 53 -13.07 6.38 7.17
CA TRP A 53 -11.78 6.01 7.78
C TRP A 53 -11.26 4.65 7.33
N PHE A 54 -12.14 3.67 7.10
CA PHE A 54 -11.74 2.32 6.67
C PHE A 54 -11.21 2.31 5.23
N ALA A 55 -11.74 3.14 4.33
CA ALA A 55 -11.26 3.24 2.96
C ALA A 55 -9.87 3.87 2.93
N VAL A 56 -9.65 4.91 3.75
CA VAL A 56 -8.34 5.52 3.95
C VAL A 56 -7.35 4.50 4.54
N GLY A 57 -7.75 3.78 5.57
CA GLY A 57 -6.92 2.73 6.19
C GLY A 57 -6.53 1.62 5.22
N LEU A 58 -7.48 1.11 4.43
CA LEU A 58 -7.20 0.11 3.39
C LEU A 58 -6.24 0.64 2.32
N SER A 59 -6.40 1.91 1.91
CA SER A 59 -5.48 2.54 0.96
C SER A 59 -4.06 2.63 1.53
N ILE A 60 -3.91 3.02 2.80
CA ILE A 60 -2.60 3.09 3.48
C ILE A 60 -1.97 1.71 3.51
N LEU A 61 -2.72 0.67 3.90
CA LEU A 61 -2.22 -0.70 3.90
C LEU A 61 -1.76 -1.12 2.50
N ALA A 62 -2.56 -0.88 1.47
CA ALA A 62 -2.20 -1.19 0.09
C ALA A 62 -0.91 -0.48 -0.35
N THR A 63 -0.69 0.78 0.07
CA THR A 63 0.55 1.53 -0.21
C THR A 63 1.77 0.93 0.50
N LEU A 64 1.60 0.37 1.70
CA LEU A 64 2.70 -0.22 2.46
C LEU A 64 3.14 -1.58 1.91
N PHE A 65 2.29 -2.28 1.15
CA PHE A 65 2.64 -3.55 0.51
C PHE A 65 3.37 -3.31 -0.81
N SER A 66 4.62 -3.77 -0.89
CA SER A 66 5.45 -3.69 -2.09
C SER A 66 5.97 -5.06 -2.52
N THR A 67 6.46 -5.16 -3.76
CA THR A 67 7.14 -6.36 -4.26
C THR A 67 8.36 -6.75 -3.39
N ILE A 68 9.05 -5.76 -2.82
CA ILE A 68 10.18 -6.00 -1.90
C ILE A 68 9.69 -6.71 -0.64
N SER A 69 8.59 -6.24 -0.05
CA SER A 69 8.01 -6.87 1.13
C SER A 69 7.48 -8.27 0.80
N TYR A 70 6.87 -8.45 -0.37
CA TYR A 70 6.25 -9.71 -0.77
C TYR A 70 7.27 -10.81 -1.14
N LEU A 71 8.30 -10.50 -1.93
CA LEU A 71 9.32 -11.48 -2.35
C LEU A 71 10.59 -11.43 -1.49
N GLY A 72 11.02 -10.23 -1.11
CA GLY A 72 12.27 -10.00 -0.39
C GLY A 72 12.23 -10.53 1.03
N SER A 73 11.18 -10.24 1.81
CA SER A 73 11.10 -10.70 3.21
C SER A 73 11.09 -12.23 3.36
N PRO A 74 10.31 -13.00 2.58
CA PRO A 74 10.41 -14.46 2.60
C PRO A 74 11.77 -14.97 2.10
N GLY A 75 12.32 -14.36 1.04
CA GLY A 75 13.64 -14.73 0.51
C GLY A 75 14.76 -14.57 1.55
N GLU A 76 14.73 -13.47 2.29
CA GLU A 76 15.65 -13.21 3.40
C GLU A 76 15.45 -14.22 4.52
N MET A 77 14.19 -14.52 4.88
CA MET A 77 13.88 -15.50 5.93
C MET A 77 14.35 -16.92 5.58
N ILE A 78 14.23 -17.32 4.31
CA ILE A 78 14.72 -18.63 3.84
C ILE A 78 16.25 -18.71 3.93
N LYS A 79 16.95 -17.62 3.61
CA LYS A 79 18.43 -17.60 3.55
C LYS A 79 19.11 -17.35 4.90
N HIS A 80 18.52 -16.49 5.72
CA HIS A 80 19.13 -15.96 6.94
C HIS A 80 18.29 -16.24 8.21
N GLY A 81 17.17 -16.94 8.09
CA GLY A 81 16.31 -17.34 9.21
C GLY A 81 15.36 -16.25 9.67
N ILE A 82 14.64 -16.50 10.77
CA ILE A 82 13.57 -15.62 11.28
C ILE A 82 14.07 -14.30 11.91
N GLY A 83 15.39 -14.06 11.98
CA GLY A 83 15.97 -12.90 12.63
C GLY A 83 15.40 -11.57 12.10
N MET A 84 15.19 -11.46 10.78
CA MET A 84 14.53 -10.29 10.17
C MET A 84 13.09 -10.09 10.66
N SER A 85 12.37 -11.18 10.95
CA SER A 85 10.96 -11.12 11.35
C SER A 85 10.77 -10.48 12.73
N LEU A 86 11.79 -10.49 13.59
CA LEU A 86 11.74 -9.79 14.88
C LEU A 86 11.63 -8.26 14.70
N GLY A 87 12.21 -7.72 13.62
CA GLY A 87 12.09 -6.29 13.29
C GLY A 87 10.65 -5.87 12.94
N ILE A 88 9.83 -6.81 12.44
CA ILE A 88 8.42 -6.55 12.11
C ILE A 88 7.59 -6.26 13.37
N LEU A 89 8.01 -6.77 14.54
CA LEU A 89 7.32 -6.51 15.82
C LEU A 89 7.35 -5.03 16.24
N ALA A 90 8.27 -4.23 15.68
CA ALA A 90 8.27 -2.78 15.90
C ALA A 90 7.13 -2.05 15.16
N ILE A 91 6.57 -2.66 14.10
CA ILE A 91 5.53 -2.03 13.26
C ILE A 91 4.21 -1.85 14.03
N PRO A 92 3.66 -2.83 14.75
CA PRO A 92 2.47 -2.62 15.57
C PRO A 92 2.63 -1.51 16.60
N LEU A 93 3.81 -1.43 17.24
CA LEU A 93 4.11 -0.40 18.23
C LEU A 93 4.17 0.99 17.59
N SER A 94 4.87 1.13 16.46
CA SER A 94 4.94 2.41 15.75
C SER A 94 3.57 2.83 15.21
N MET A 95 2.76 1.89 14.72
CA MET A 95 1.38 2.14 14.27
C MET A 95 0.47 2.62 15.40
N ALA A 96 0.63 2.09 16.62
CA ALA A 96 -0.10 2.61 17.78
C ALA A 96 0.23 4.09 18.03
N VAL A 97 1.52 4.45 18.01
CA VAL A 97 1.95 5.85 18.17
C VAL A 97 1.44 6.74 17.03
N VAL A 98 1.55 6.28 15.78
CA VAL A 98 1.05 7.02 14.61
C VAL A 98 -0.44 7.27 14.71
N THR A 99 -1.22 6.25 15.04
CA THR A 99 -2.69 6.34 15.09
C THR A 99 -3.18 7.21 16.24
N LEU A 100 -2.55 7.09 17.42
CA LEU A 100 -3.01 7.77 18.64
C LEU A 100 -2.45 9.19 18.80
N VAL A 101 -1.28 9.48 18.21
CA VAL A 101 -0.58 10.76 18.41
C VAL A 101 -0.49 11.55 17.11
N TRP A 102 0.09 10.97 16.06
CA TRP A 102 0.43 11.72 14.84
C TRP A 102 -0.80 12.03 13.97
N ILE A 103 -1.67 11.05 13.73
CA ILE A 103 -2.91 11.26 12.95
C ILE A 103 -3.77 12.37 13.56
N PRO A 104 -4.17 12.34 14.85
CA PRO A 104 -5.02 13.39 15.40
C PRO A 104 -4.33 14.76 15.38
N PHE A 105 -3.02 14.83 15.60
CA PHE A 105 -2.24 16.06 15.49
C PHE A 105 -2.31 16.67 14.09
N PHE A 106 -1.99 15.90 13.03
CA PHE A 106 -1.98 16.41 11.67
C PHE A 106 -3.39 16.70 11.12
N MET A 107 -4.39 15.92 11.51
CA MET A 107 -5.78 16.17 11.07
C MET A 107 -6.35 17.48 11.63
N GLN A 108 -5.89 17.95 12.78
CA GLN A 108 -6.29 19.25 13.35
C GLN A 108 -5.71 20.44 12.58
N LEU A 109 -4.50 20.30 12.03
CA LEU A 109 -3.80 21.36 11.29
C LEU A 109 -4.40 21.61 9.90
N ARG A 110 -5.18 20.66 9.36
CA ARG A 110 -5.83 20.72 8.04
C ARG A 110 -4.89 20.97 6.85
N VAL A 111 -3.58 20.79 7.04
CA VAL A 111 -2.56 20.87 6.00
C VAL A 111 -2.76 19.80 4.92
N THR A 112 -2.35 20.12 3.71
CA THR A 112 -2.42 19.25 2.53
C THR A 112 -1.16 18.40 2.35
N SER A 113 -0.03 18.86 2.91
CA SER A 113 1.23 18.14 2.89
C SER A 113 1.96 18.25 4.22
N ALA A 114 2.85 17.29 4.50
CA ALA A 114 3.74 17.38 5.66
C ALA A 114 4.71 18.58 5.54
N TYR A 115 5.06 18.98 4.32
CA TYR A 115 5.95 20.11 4.06
C TYR A 115 5.32 21.45 4.43
N GLU A 116 4.02 21.62 4.23
CA GLU A 116 3.26 22.82 4.63
C GLU A 116 3.37 23.06 6.14
N TYR A 117 3.32 22.00 6.95
CA TYR A 117 3.59 22.11 8.38
C TYR A 117 5.03 22.57 8.69
N LEU A 118 6.02 22.03 7.98
CA LEU A 118 7.41 22.40 8.18
C LEU A 118 7.65 23.87 7.82
N GLU A 119 7.03 24.35 6.75
CA GLU A 119 7.07 25.75 6.34
C GLU A 119 6.50 26.66 7.44
N HIS A 120 5.29 26.38 7.94
CA HIS A 120 4.70 27.15 9.04
C HIS A 120 5.50 27.13 10.35
N ARG A 121 6.24 26.05 10.60
CA ARG A 121 6.96 25.87 11.87
C ARG A 121 8.36 26.47 11.86
N PHE A 122 9.02 26.50 10.71
CA PHE A 122 10.46 26.80 10.61
C PHE A 122 10.81 27.97 9.68
N SER A 123 9.88 28.45 8.85
CA SER A 123 10.04 29.66 8.04
C SER A 123 9.17 30.80 8.57
#